data_AF-A0A7Z9XND7-F1
#
_entry.id   AF-A0A7Z9XND7-F1
#
_cell.length_a   1.000
_cell.length_b   1.000
_cell.length_c   1.000
_cell.angle_alpha   90.00
_cell.angle_beta   90.00
_cell.angle_gamma   90.00
#
_symmetry.space_group_name_H-M   'P 1'
#
loop_
_entity.id
_entity.type
_entity.pdbx_description
1 polymer ?
#
loop_
_entity_poly.entity_id
_entity_poly.type
_entity_poly.pdbx_seq_one_letter_code
_entity_poly.pdbx_strand_id
1 'polypeptide(L)'
;MGIDRVCGVMMRAMTAPSYCITLPAAGNLAFHAIISAMLTSHTPSSPLRRRIQRGLEGLFGPFEQMDERPARELLSPEALALFQRMSAIDRAHSLRVHQWLVDRGYDQEELLTAALLHDCGKAAAPISVWQRTLKVLLKRFAPGWWKELAAPAPPDSWRYPFHVLHAHPRIGAAWAREAGCSELTCWLIEQHETPPSSIHPHADLLWALEFADATS
;
A
#
# COMPACT_ATOMS: atom_id res chain seq x y z
N MET A 1 -7.79 -16.58 -61.26
CA MET A 1 -8.93 -17.49 -61.02
C MET A 1 -8.46 -18.48 -59.96
N GLY A 2 -9.16 -18.58 -58.83
CA GLY A 2 -8.85 -19.52 -57.73
C GLY A 2 -8.13 -18.87 -56.53
N ILE A 3 -8.93 -18.41 -55.58
CA ILE A 3 -8.55 -17.96 -54.24
C ILE A 3 -8.66 -19.20 -53.34
N ASP A 4 -7.59 -19.59 -52.64
CA ASP A 4 -7.69 -20.61 -51.58
C ASP A 4 -7.28 -20.04 -50.23
N ARG A 5 -8.14 -20.37 -49.27
CA ARG A 5 -8.31 -19.82 -47.95
C ARG A 5 -7.49 -20.58 -46.92
N VAL A 6 -7.00 -19.83 -45.92
CA VAL A 6 -7.10 -20.08 -44.48
C VAL A 6 -6.64 -21.46 -43.96
N CYS A 7 -5.51 -21.43 -43.24
CA CYS A 7 -5.19 -22.37 -42.16
C CYS A 7 -4.43 -21.52 -41.12
N GLY A 8 -4.83 -21.31 -39.88
CA GLY A 8 -5.54 -22.19 -38.96
C GLY A 8 -4.76 -22.16 -37.64
N VAL A 9 -4.66 -21.00 -37.00
CA VAL A 9 -4.02 -20.87 -35.67
C VAL A 9 -5.05 -21.29 -34.63
N MET A 10 -4.91 -22.53 -34.13
CA MET A 10 -5.71 -23.06 -33.03
C MET A 10 -5.39 -22.29 -31.74
N MET A 11 -6.37 -21.48 -31.35
CA MET A 11 -6.55 -20.88 -30.04
C MET A 11 -6.69 -22.01 -29.01
N ARG A 12 -5.67 -22.25 -28.19
CA ARG A 12 -5.79 -23.13 -27.01
C ARG A 12 -6.10 -22.26 -25.80
N ALA A 13 -7.37 -22.31 -25.39
CA ALA A 13 -7.88 -21.67 -24.20
C ALA A 13 -7.11 -22.12 -22.95
N MET A 14 -6.44 -21.18 -22.29
CA MET A 14 -5.89 -21.35 -20.95
C MET A 14 -7.07 -21.25 -19.97
N THR A 15 -7.51 -22.39 -19.45
CA THR A 15 -8.42 -22.46 -18.31
C THR A 15 -7.73 -21.87 -17.09
N ALA A 16 -8.29 -20.78 -16.55
CA ALA A 16 -7.85 -20.17 -15.30
C ALA A 16 -8.03 -21.13 -14.11
N PRO A 17 -7.10 -21.18 -13.15
CA PRO A 17 -7.32 -21.92 -11.92
C PRO A 17 -8.41 -21.24 -11.11
N SER A 18 -9.46 -22.00 -10.80
CA SER A 18 -10.47 -21.63 -9.82
C SER A 18 -9.80 -21.58 -8.43
N TYR A 19 -9.51 -20.38 -7.93
CA TYR A 19 -9.12 -20.20 -6.53
C TYR A 19 -10.35 -20.39 -5.66
N CYS A 20 -10.58 -21.63 -5.21
CA CYS A 20 -11.38 -21.91 -4.03
C CYS A 20 -10.65 -21.29 -2.82
N ILE A 21 -11.17 -20.16 -2.33
CA ILE A 21 -10.72 -19.54 -1.08
C ILE A 21 -11.17 -20.43 0.08
N THR A 22 -10.36 -21.42 0.44
CA THR A 22 -10.49 -22.12 1.72
C THR A 22 -9.84 -21.27 2.81
N LEU A 23 -10.67 -20.55 3.56
CA LEU A 23 -10.32 -19.78 4.76
C LEU A 23 -9.83 -20.72 5.88
N PRO A 24 -8.75 -20.40 6.62
CA PRO A 24 -8.51 -21.01 7.92
C PRO A 24 -9.53 -20.47 8.94
N ALA A 25 -10.34 -21.35 9.53
CA ALA A 25 -11.40 -21.01 10.48
C ALA A 25 -10.95 -20.15 11.69
N ALA A 26 -9.66 -20.14 12.02
CA ALA A 26 -9.09 -19.38 13.14
C ALA A 26 -9.11 -17.85 12.93
N GLY A 27 -8.99 -17.36 11.69
CA GLY A 27 -8.93 -15.92 11.41
C GLY A 27 -10.25 -15.18 11.66
N ASN A 28 -11.38 -15.86 11.41
CA ASN A 28 -12.72 -15.29 11.53
C ASN A 28 -13.15 -15.10 13.00
N LEU A 29 -12.77 -16.05 13.86
CA LEU A 29 -13.07 -15.99 15.30
C LEU A 29 -12.28 -14.88 16.01
N ALA A 30 -10.99 -14.71 15.67
CA ALA A 30 -10.19 -13.62 16.22
C ALA A 30 -10.70 -12.23 15.76
N PHE A 31 -11.11 -12.11 14.49
CA PHE A 31 -11.71 -10.90 13.94
C PHE A 31 -13.02 -10.51 14.65
N HIS A 32 -13.96 -11.45 14.79
CA HIS A 32 -15.23 -11.21 15.48
C HIS A 32 -15.05 -10.95 16.99
N ALA A 33 -14.14 -11.65 17.67
CA ALA A 33 -13.89 -11.44 19.09
C ALA A 33 -13.29 -10.05 19.39
N ILE A 34 -12.36 -9.56 18.55
CA ILE A 34 -11.74 -8.25 18.70
C ILE A 34 -12.74 -7.13 18.41
N ILE A 35 -13.52 -7.24 17.32
CA ILE A 35 -14.57 -6.27 17.00
C ILE A 35 -15.66 -6.28 18.07
N SER A 36 -16.09 -7.45 18.55
CA SER A 36 -17.09 -7.56 19.62
C SER A 36 -16.60 -6.95 20.94
N ALA A 37 -15.33 -7.12 21.29
CA ALA A 37 -14.73 -6.52 22.49
C ALA A 37 -14.55 -4.99 22.37
N MET A 38 -14.34 -4.47 21.15
CA MET A 38 -14.24 -3.02 20.89
C MET A 38 -15.61 -2.34 20.77
N LEU A 39 -16.63 -3.04 20.27
CA LEU A 39 -18.00 -2.49 20.15
C LEU A 39 -18.73 -2.41 21.49
N THR A 40 -18.27 -3.15 22.51
CA THR A 40 -18.81 -3.05 23.87
C THR A 40 -18.35 -1.80 24.64
N SER A 41 -17.42 -1.01 24.11
CA SER A 41 -16.96 0.25 24.72
C SER A 41 -17.27 1.50 23.85
N HIS A 42 -18.37 2.18 24.22
CA HIS A 42 -18.72 3.60 23.99
C HIS A 42 -19.57 4.07 22.78
N THR A 43 -20.51 4.98 23.10
CA THR A 43 -21.55 5.69 22.31
C THR A 43 -21.04 7.02 21.68
N PRO A 44 -21.88 7.90 21.04
CA PRO A 44 -21.90 8.15 19.60
C PRO A 44 -21.19 9.44 19.08
N SER A 45 -20.76 9.36 17.82
CA SER A 45 -20.37 10.40 16.83
C SER A 45 -19.38 11.52 17.23
N SER A 46 -18.08 11.26 17.02
CA SER A 46 -17.01 12.27 17.00
C SER A 46 -16.39 12.40 15.59
N PRO A 47 -15.67 13.50 15.27
CA PRO A 47 -14.89 13.65 14.01
C PRO A 47 -13.93 12.49 13.71
N LEU A 48 -13.66 11.65 14.71
CA LEU A 48 -12.99 10.35 14.64
C LEU A 48 -13.69 9.38 13.68
N ARG A 49 -15.04 9.33 13.68
CA ARG A 49 -15.82 8.49 12.75
C ARG A 49 -15.61 8.90 11.31
N ARG A 50 -15.51 10.19 11.01
CA ARG A 50 -15.24 10.69 9.65
C ARG A 50 -13.84 10.31 9.16
N ARG A 51 -12.83 10.26 10.03
CA ARG A 51 -11.47 9.84 9.66
C ARG A 51 -11.39 8.34 9.38
N ILE A 52 -12.02 7.53 10.25
CA ILE A 52 -12.13 6.09 10.04
C ILE A 52 -12.96 5.79 8.79
N GLN A 53 -14.08 6.49 8.62
CA GLN A 53 -14.98 6.31 7.48
C GLN A 53 -14.30 6.73 6.17
N ARG A 54 -13.55 7.84 6.11
CA ARG A 54 -12.78 8.21 4.91
C ARG A 54 -11.62 7.27 4.62
N GLY A 55 -10.90 6.81 5.64
CA GLY A 55 -9.86 5.79 5.48
C GLY A 55 -10.43 4.44 4.98
N LEU A 56 -11.68 4.12 5.33
CA LEU A 56 -12.40 2.97 4.78
C LEU A 56 -13.00 3.25 3.39
N GLU A 57 -13.53 4.45 3.13
CA GLU A 57 -14.05 4.86 1.82
C GLU A 57 -12.93 4.87 0.76
N GLY A 58 -11.70 5.28 1.10
CA GLY A 58 -10.54 5.13 0.23
C GLY A 58 -10.12 3.68 -0.02
N LEU A 59 -10.47 2.75 0.88
CA LEU A 59 -10.29 1.30 0.69
C LEU A 59 -11.39 0.64 -0.16
N PHE A 60 -12.56 1.29 -0.32
CA PHE A 60 -13.75 0.73 -0.98
C PHE A 60 -14.29 1.58 -2.15
N GLY A 61 -13.64 2.70 -2.49
CA GLY A 61 -14.03 3.54 -3.62
C GLY A 61 -13.93 2.76 -4.95
N PRO A 62 -14.78 3.08 -5.95
CA PRO A 62 -14.66 2.47 -7.27
C PRO A 62 -13.23 2.63 -7.79
N PHE A 63 -12.62 1.51 -8.16
CA PHE A 63 -11.29 1.51 -8.77
C PHE A 63 -11.42 2.04 -10.20
N GLU A 64 -11.26 3.34 -10.37
CA GLU A 64 -11.00 3.92 -11.68
C GLU A 64 -9.52 3.70 -12.01
N GLN A 65 -9.23 3.12 -13.18
CA GLN A 65 -7.86 2.96 -13.65
C GLN A 65 -7.25 4.35 -13.78
N MET A 66 -6.40 4.73 -12.83
CA MET A 66 -5.71 6.00 -12.88
C MET A 66 -4.66 5.98 -13.98
N ASP A 67 -4.44 7.14 -14.57
CA ASP A 67 -3.41 7.31 -15.57
C ASP A 67 -2.02 7.11 -14.95
N GLU A 68 -1.39 5.98 -15.28
CA GLU A 68 -0.04 5.64 -14.82
C GLU A 68 1.06 6.36 -15.65
N ARG A 69 0.73 7.29 -16.56
CA ARG A 69 1.73 8.09 -17.31
C ARG A 69 2.76 8.78 -16.40
N PRO A 70 2.39 9.45 -15.30
CA PRO A 70 3.37 10.11 -14.43
C PRO A 70 4.42 9.13 -13.90
N ALA A 71 4.01 7.91 -13.54
CA ALA A 71 4.94 6.88 -13.10
C ALA A 71 5.88 6.41 -14.23
N ARG A 72 5.38 6.27 -15.47
CA ARG A 72 6.20 5.86 -16.62
C ARG A 72 7.18 6.95 -17.06
N GLU A 73 6.84 8.21 -16.86
CA GLU A 73 7.67 9.36 -17.26
C GLU A 73 8.75 9.67 -16.20
N LEU A 74 8.43 9.49 -14.91
CA LEU A 74 9.33 9.80 -13.80
C LEU A 74 10.24 8.65 -13.39
N LEU A 75 9.73 7.41 -13.37
CA LEU A 75 10.47 6.28 -12.80
C LEU A 75 11.41 5.64 -13.83
N SER A 76 12.60 5.23 -13.38
CA SER A 76 13.45 4.31 -14.13
C SER A 76 12.73 2.98 -14.42
N PRO A 77 13.16 2.18 -15.40
CA PRO A 77 12.55 0.88 -15.68
C PRO A 77 12.50 -0.04 -14.44
N GLU A 78 13.55 -0.05 -13.61
CA GLU A 78 13.64 -0.83 -12.39
C GLU A 78 12.67 -0.33 -11.31
N ALA A 79 12.58 0.99 -11.12
CA ALA A 79 11.66 1.61 -10.19
C ALA A 79 10.19 1.44 -10.64
N LEU A 80 9.92 1.54 -11.95
CA LEU A 80 8.61 1.30 -12.54
C LEU A 80 8.17 -0.16 -12.31
N ALA A 81 9.09 -1.12 -12.36
CA ALA A 81 8.78 -2.51 -12.02
C ALA A 81 8.35 -2.65 -10.55
N LEU A 82 8.93 -1.89 -9.62
CA LEU A 82 8.46 -1.85 -8.22
C LEU A 82 7.06 -1.28 -8.10
N PHE A 83 6.78 -0.16 -8.78
CA PHE A 83 5.45 0.43 -8.83
C PHE A 83 4.42 -0.59 -9.35
N GLN A 84 4.73 -1.32 -10.42
CA GLN A 84 3.83 -2.31 -11.00
C GLN A 84 3.58 -3.54 -10.10
N ARG A 85 4.48 -3.85 -9.17
CA ARG A 85 4.28 -4.91 -8.16
C ARG A 85 3.24 -4.54 -7.10
N MET A 86 2.98 -3.25 -6.91
CA MET A 86 1.96 -2.79 -5.96
C MET A 86 0.57 -3.24 -6.38
N SER A 87 -0.33 -3.42 -5.40
CA SER A 87 -1.74 -3.69 -5.72
C SER A 87 -2.33 -2.51 -6.50
N ALA A 88 -3.37 -2.77 -7.28
CA ALA A 88 -4.03 -1.73 -8.07
C ALA A 88 -4.46 -0.53 -7.19
N ILE A 89 -5.03 -0.82 -6.01
CA ILE A 89 -5.44 0.19 -5.02
C ILE A 89 -4.25 1.03 -4.56
N ASP A 90 -3.12 0.39 -4.25
CA ASP A 90 -1.94 1.10 -3.75
C ASP A 90 -1.29 1.94 -4.86
N ARG A 91 -1.33 1.50 -6.13
CA ARG A 91 -0.87 2.32 -7.28
C ARG A 91 -1.75 3.54 -7.51
N ALA A 92 -3.07 3.39 -7.46
CA ALA A 92 -3.98 4.52 -7.57
C ALA A 92 -3.79 5.50 -6.40
N HIS A 93 -3.59 4.99 -5.19
CA HIS A 93 -3.26 5.80 -4.02
C HIS A 93 -1.97 6.61 -4.24
N SER A 94 -0.87 5.97 -4.64
CA SER A 94 0.40 6.65 -4.83
C SER A 94 0.37 7.68 -5.97
N LEU A 95 -0.44 7.45 -7.01
CA LEU A 95 -0.70 8.46 -8.06
C LEU A 95 -1.48 9.67 -7.55
N ARG A 96 -2.44 9.50 -6.63
CA ARG A 96 -3.13 10.64 -6.00
C ARG A 96 -2.19 11.44 -5.11
N VAL A 97 -1.34 10.77 -4.33
CA VAL A 97 -0.30 11.42 -3.52
C VAL A 97 0.66 12.22 -4.41
N HIS A 98 1.14 11.62 -5.51
CA HIS A 98 1.97 12.30 -6.50
C HIS A 98 1.26 13.54 -7.09
N GLN A 99 0.02 13.39 -7.56
CA GLN A 99 -0.74 14.50 -8.13
C GLN A 99 -0.96 15.63 -7.12
N TRP A 100 -1.27 15.28 -5.87
CA TRP A 100 -1.48 16.24 -4.79
C TRP A 100 -0.24 17.13 -4.55
N LEU A 101 0.96 16.53 -4.64
CA LEU A 101 2.24 17.21 -4.49
C LEU A 101 2.52 18.14 -5.69
N VAL A 102 2.34 17.63 -6.91
CA VAL A 102 2.51 18.43 -8.14
C VAL A 102 1.56 19.64 -8.16
N ASP A 103 0.29 19.45 -7.78
CA ASP A 103 -0.71 20.54 -7.71
C ASP A 103 -0.34 21.64 -6.71
N ARG A 104 0.57 21.37 -5.79
CA ARG A 104 1.09 22.32 -4.79
C ARG A 104 2.46 22.89 -5.13
N GLY A 105 2.98 22.58 -6.32
CA GLY A 105 4.25 23.10 -6.81
C GLY A 105 5.48 22.37 -6.30
N TYR A 106 5.34 21.17 -5.73
CA TYR A 106 6.50 20.32 -5.48
C TYR A 106 7.01 19.74 -6.80
N ASP A 107 8.30 19.94 -7.07
CA ASP A 107 8.98 19.55 -8.30
C ASP A 107 10.23 18.68 -8.04
N GLN A 108 10.54 18.38 -6.78
CA GLN A 108 11.71 17.58 -6.41
C GLN A 108 11.49 16.13 -6.84
N GLU A 109 12.34 15.66 -7.76
CA GLU A 109 12.27 14.32 -8.34
C GLU A 109 12.29 13.23 -7.25
N GLU A 110 13.08 13.40 -6.19
CA GLU A 110 13.17 12.45 -5.09
C GLU A 110 11.87 12.35 -4.29
N LEU A 111 11.18 13.48 -4.08
CA LEU A 111 9.90 13.51 -3.38
C LEU A 111 8.79 12.89 -4.23
N LEU A 112 8.73 13.23 -5.51
CA LEU A 112 7.73 12.69 -6.43
C LEU A 112 7.93 11.19 -6.68
N THR A 113 9.19 10.74 -6.77
CA THR A 113 9.54 9.31 -6.85
C THR A 113 9.15 8.59 -5.56
N ALA A 114 9.46 9.16 -4.39
CA ALA A 114 9.05 8.60 -3.11
C ALA A 114 7.53 8.51 -2.99
N ALA A 115 6.79 9.53 -3.46
CA ALA A 115 5.33 9.51 -3.48
C ALA A 115 4.77 8.31 -4.25
N LEU A 116 5.33 7.98 -5.42
CA LEU A 116 4.91 6.84 -6.23
C LEU A 116 5.25 5.48 -5.59
N LEU A 117 6.34 5.41 -4.83
CA LEU A 117 6.93 4.15 -4.34
C LEU A 117 6.82 3.92 -2.83
N HIS A 118 6.34 4.87 -2.02
CA HIS A 118 6.35 4.76 -0.54
C HIS A 118 5.71 3.45 -0.02
N ASP A 119 4.69 2.98 -0.74
CA ASP A 119 3.94 1.78 -0.41
C ASP A 119 4.42 0.50 -1.11
N CYS A 120 5.48 0.56 -1.92
CA CYS A 120 5.92 -0.59 -2.73
C CYS A 120 6.26 -1.83 -1.89
N GLY A 121 6.79 -1.64 -0.68
CA GLY A 121 7.10 -2.73 0.26
C GLY A 121 5.88 -3.54 0.70
N LYS A 122 4.65 -3.01 0.56
CA LYS A 122 3.41 -3.76 0.84
C LYS A 122 3.26 -4.97 -0.08
N ALA A 123 3.90 -4.95 -1.26
CA ALA A 123 3.88 -6.07 -2.20
C ALA A 123 4.69 -7.30 -1.74
N ALA A 124 5.36 -7.26 -0.58
CA ALA A 124 6.07 -8.42 -0.03
C ALA A 124 5.13 -9.52 0.49
N ALA A 125 3.85 -9.22 0.69
CA ALA A 125 2.84 -10.20 1.07
C ALA A 125 1.47 -9.86 0.45
N PRO A 126 0.60 -10.85 0.23
CA PRO A 126 -0.79 -10.59 -0.09
C PRO A 126 -1.51 -10.01 1.14
N ILE A 127 -1.72 -8.70 1.15
CA ILE A 127 -2.40 -7.99 2.25
C ILE A 127 -3.88 -7.84 1.93
N SER A 128 -4.72 -8.45 2.76
CA SER A 128 -6.18 -8.33 2.68
C SER A 128 -6.68 -7.01 3.28
N VAL A 129 -7.83 -6.52 2.81
CA VAL A 129 -8.46 -5.27 3.31
C VAL A 129 -8.67 -5.31 4.82
N TRP A 130 -9.16 -6.42 5.38
CA TRP A 130 -9.38 -6.55 6.82
C TRP A 130 -8.09 -6.44 7.64
N GLN A 131 -6.93 -6.86 7.10
CA GLN A 131 -5.64 -6.73 7.78
C GLN A 131 -5.19 -5.26 7.83
N ARG A 132 -5.47 -4.49 6.77
CA ARG A 132 -5.28 -3.04 6.73
C ARG A 132 -6.16 -2.34 7.77
N THR A 133 -7.44 -2.72 7.84
CA THR A 133 -8.37 -2.20 8.85
C THR A 133 -7.90 -2.55 10.27
N LEU A 134 -7.47 -3.78 10.51
CA LEU A 134 -7.00 -4.22 11.81
C LEU A 134 -5.72 -3.49 12.25
N LYS A 135 -4.79 -3.20 11.33
CA LYS A 135 -3.62 -2.35 11.60
C LYS A 135 -4.06 -0.99 12.16
N VAL A 136 -4.99 -0.31 11.49
CA VAL A 136 -5.47 1.02 11.92
C VAL A 136 -6.12 0.96 13.30
N LEU A 137 -6.97 -0.04 13.54
CA LEU A 137 -7.65 -0.22 14.84
C LEU A 137 -6.66 -0.55 15.96
N LEU A 138 -5.75 -1.50 15.76
CA LEU A 138 -4.81 -1.92 16.80
C LEU A 138 -3.75 -0.85 17.10
N LYS A 139 -3.20 -0.16 16.09
CA LYS A 139 -2.28 0.98 16.33
C LYS A 139 -2.94 2.06 17.21
N ARG A 140 -4.27 2.25 17.10
CA ARG A 140 -5.01 3.25 17.87
C ARG A 140 -5.45 2.80 19.26
N PHE A 141 -6.04 1.62 19.37
CA PHE A 141 -6.72 1.18 20.58
C PHE A 141 -5.93 0.17 21.41
N ALA A 142 -5.00 -0.57 20.80
CA ALA A 142 -4.22 -1.62 21.46
C ALA A 142 -2.79 -1.72 20.88
N PRO A 143 -1.96 -0.66 21.03
CA PRO A 143 -0.64 -0.60 20.39
C PRO A 143 0.31 -1.72 20.83
N GLY A 144 0.18 -2.22 22.06
CA GLY A 144 0.93 -3.40 22.52
C GLY A 144 0.58 -4.66 21.74
N TRP A 145 -0.71 -4.87 21.43
CA TRP A 145 -1.14 -6.00 20.61
C TRP A 145 -0.70 -5.86 19.17
N TRP A 146 -0.71 -4.64 18.61
CA TRP A 146 -0.13 -4.40 17.29
C TRP A 146 1.35 -4.77 17.26
N LYS A 147 2.14 -4.33 18.25
CA LYS A 147 3.56 -4.66 18.35
C LYS A 147 3.78 -6.17 18.36
N GLU A 148 3.01 -6.89 19.18
CA GLU A 148 3.10 -8.34 19.23
C GLU A 148 2.66 -8.98 17.93
N LEU A 149 1.59 -8.52 17.27
CA LEU A 149 1.07 -9.10 16.02
C LEU A 149 2.00 -8.87 14.82
N ALA A 150 2.61 -7.69 14.74
CA ALA A 150 3.47 -7.27 13.65
C ALA A 150 4.97 -7.58 13.86
N ALA A 151 5.31 -8.22 14.98
CA ALA A 151 6.66 -8.73 15.23
C ALA A 151 7.13 -9.66 14.09
N PRO A 152 8.46 -9.78 13.86
CA PRO A 152 9.03 -10.62 12.81
C PRO A 152 8.37 -11.99 12.74
N ALA A 153 7.95 -12.37 11.54
CA ALA A 153 7.28 -13.62 11.25
C ALA A 153 7.84 -14.20 9.95
N PRO A 154 7.93 -15.53 9.82
CA PRO A 154 8.38 -16.17 8.59
C PRO A 154 7.28 -16.08 7.50
N PRO A 155 7.64 -16.14 6.20
CA PRO A 155 6.69 -15.95 5.09
C PRO A 155 5.49 -16.91 5.05
N ASP A 156 5.64 -18.10 5.62
CA ASP A 156 4.60 -19.13 5.73
C ASP A 156 3.65 -18.91 6.93
N SER A 157 3.95 -17.95 7.79
CA SER A 157 3.10 -17.60 8.92
C SER A 157 1.88 -16.79 8.50
N TRP A 158 0.72 -17.10 9.09
CA TRP A 158 -0.48 -16.25 8.98
C TRP A 158 -0.27 -14.82 9.48
N ARG A 159 0.77 -14.60 10.32
CA ARG A 159 1.15 -13.28 10.84
C ARG A 159 2.01 -12.47 9.87
N TYR A 160 2.56 -13.10 8.84
CA TYR A 160 3.49 -12.46 7.92
C TYR A 160 2.93 -11.18 7.25
N PRO A 161 1.66 -11.12 6.79
CA PRO A 161 1.12 -9.89 6.25
C PRO A 161 1.11 -8.72 7.25
N PHE A 162 0.97 -8.99 8.56
CA PHE A 162 1.06 -7.94 9.59
C PHE A 162 2.49 -7.47 9.80
N HIS A 163 3.45 -8.40 9.76
CA HIS A 163 4.86 -8.07 9.77
C HIS A 163 5.21 -7.18 8.57
N VAL A 164 4.80 -7.56 7.35
CA VAL A 164 4.98 -6.75 6.14
C VAL A 164 4.29 -5.39 6.27
N LEU A 165 3.06 -5.34 6.76
CA LEU A 165 2.36 -4.07 6.99
C LEU A 165 3.09 -3.11 7.95
N HIS A 166 3.91 -3.62 8.86
CA HIS A 166 4.76 -2.82 9.73
C HIS A 166 6.12 -2.50 9.10
N ALA A 167 6.74 -3.47 8.43
CA ALA A 167 8.08 -3.36 7.87
C ALA A 167 8.11 -2.77 6.45
N HIS A 168 6.97 -2.55 5.80
CA HIS A 168 6.90 -2.08 4.41
C HIS A 168 7.69 -0.79 4.13
N PRO A 169 7.85 0.20 5.03
CA PRO A 169 8.68 1.36 4.74
C PRO A 169 10.15 0.94 4.53
N ARG A 170 10.67 0.11 5.44
CA ARG A 170 12.04 -0.43 5.35
C ARG A 170 12.22 -1.38 4.16
N ILE A 171 11.25 -2.25 3.90
CA ILE A 171 11.29 -3.16 2.75
C ILE A 171 11.27 -2.37 1.44
N GLY A 172 10.37 -1.39 1.33
CA GLY A 172 10.23 -0.53 0.16
C GLY A 172 11.49 0.29 -0.09
N ALA A 173 12.08 0.87 0.95
CA ALA A 173 13.33 1.61 0.84
C ALA A 173 14.51 0.73 0.41
N ALA A 174 14.58 -0.52 0.89
CA ALA A 174 15.58 -1.48 0.44
C ALA A 174 15.41 -1.80 -1.06
N TRP A 175 14.18 -2.07 -1.51
CA TRP A 175 13.90 -2.32 -2.93
C TRP A 175 14.15 -1.09 -3.80
N ALA A 176 13.78 0.10 -3.34
CA ALA A 176 14.04 1.34 -4.07
C ALA A 176 15.55 1.57 -4.26
N ARG A 177 16.36 1.28 -3.24
CA ARG A 177 17.83 1.34 -3.33
C ARG A 177 18.39 0.32 -4.31
N GLU A 178 17.87 -0.91 -4.30
CA GLU A 178 18.24 -1.95 -5.27
C GLU A 178 17.84 -1.56 -6.71
N ALA A 179 16.75 -0.82 -6.87
CA ALA A 179 16.31 -0.26 -8.16
C ALA A 179 17.05 1.02 -8.58
N GLY A 180 18.06 1.45 -7.82
CA GLY A 180 18.89 2.62 -8.15
C GLY A 180 18.28 3.97 -7.79
N CYS A 181 17.26 4.02 -6.94
CA CYS A 181 16.72 5.29 -6.45
C CYS A 181 17.75 6.04 -5.59
N SER A 182 17.63 7.37 -5.53
CA SER A 182 18.52 8.20 -4.71
C SER A 182 18.39 7.89 -3.21
N GLU A 183 19.44 8.19 -2.43
CA GLU A 183 19.42 8.00 -0.97
C GLU A 183 18.31 8.83 -0.29
N LEU A 184 18.01 10.03 -0.79
CA LEU A 184 16.91 10.85 -0.29
C LEU A 184 15.55 10.18 -0.55
N THR A 185 15.33 9.65 -1.76
CA THR A 185 14.11 8.88 -2.07
C THR A 185 13.95 7.69 -1.13
N CYS A 186 15.03 6.92 -0.95
CA CYS A 186 15.02 5.75 -0.07
C CYS A 186 14.73 6.14 1.38
N TRP A 187 15.32 7.25 1.86
CA TRP A 187 15.08 7.79 3.20
C TRP A 187 13.62 8.23 3.38
N LEU A 188 13.05 8.96 2.40
CA LEU A 188 11.64 9.36 2.43
C LEU A 188 10.71 8.14 2.51
N ILE A 189 10.95 7.12 1.68
CA ILE A 189 10.21 5.85 1.72
C ILE A 189 10.38 5.14 3.06
N GLU A 190 11.57 5.13 3.65
CA GLU A 190 11.78 4.44 4.93
C GLU A 190 11.07 5.15 6.10
N GLN A 191 10.98 6.49 6.05
CA GLN A 191 10.50 7.30 7.16
C GLN A 191 9.01 7.67 7.09
N HIS A 192 8.30 7.44 5.97
CA HIS A 192 6.93 7.96 5.75
C HIS A 192 5.84 7.54 6.76
N GLU A 193 6.05 6.53 7.61
CA GLU A 193 5.13 6.18 8.71
C GLU A 193 5.68 6.52 10.11
N THR A 194 6.87 7.12 10.19
CA THR A 194 7.55 7.47 11.44
C THR A 194 7.29 8.93 11.75
N PRO A 195 7.00 9.31 13.02
CA PRO A 195 6.88 10.72 13.36
C PRO A 195 8.14 11.49 12.92
N PRO A 196 7.99 12.57 12.14
CA PRO A 196 9.12 13.25 11.53
C PRO A 196 10.02 13.83 12.62
N SER A 197 11.28 13.39 12.65
CA SER A 197 12.30 14.01 13.49
C SER A 197 12.72 15.33 12.84
N SER A 198 12.51 16.45 13.54
CA SER A 198 12.80 17.81 13.04
C SER A 198 14.29 18.13 12.82
N ILE A 199 15.17 17.12 12.91
CA ILE A 199 16.63 17.28 12.88
C ILE A 199 17.20 17.00 11.47
N HIS A 200 16.43 16.35 10.58
CA HIS A 200 16.92 16.02 9.23
C HIS A 200 16.82 17.23 8.26
N PRO A 201 17.83 17.48 7.39
CA PRO A 201 17.81 18.60 6.45
C PRO A 201 16.62 18.62 5.48
N HIS A 202 16.04 17.45 5.20
CA HIS A 202 14.90 17.26 4.30
C HIS A 202 13.61 16.89 5.04
N ALA A 203 13.50 17.28 6.31
CA ALA A 203 12.29 17.01 7.10
C ALA A 203 11.04 17.61 6.42
N ASP A 204 11.15 18.78 5.81
CA ASP A 204 10.09 19.44 5.05
C ASP A 204 9.50 18.55 3.93
N LEU A 205 10.34 17.84 3.18
CA LEU A 205 9.90 16.90 2.14
C LEU A 205 9.18 15.68 2.75
N LEU A 206 9.68 15.17 3.88
CA LEU A 206 9.01 14.09 4.61
C LEU A 206 7.64 14.53 5.12
N TRP A 207 7.53 15.72 5.70
CA TRP A 207 6.26 16.31 6.11
C TRP A 207 5.29 16.47 4.94
N ALA A 208 5.79 16.89 3.77
CA ALA A 208 4.97 17.00 2.56
C ALA A 208 4.44 15.64 2.11
N LEU A 209 5.29 14.62 2.07
CA LEU A 209 4.91 13.25 1.73
C LEU A 209 3.85 12.68 2.69
N GLU A 210 4.09 12.78 4.00
CA GLU A 210 3.15 12.32 5.03
C GLU A 210 1.80 13.04 4.97
N PHE A 211 1.81 14.35 4.72
CA PHE A 211 0.59 15.13 4.63
C PHE A 211 -0.21 14.79 3.36
N ALA A 212 0.49 14.60 2.24
CA ALA A 212 -0.10 14.15 0.98
C ALA A 212 -0.72 12.75 1.13
N ASP A 213 0.00 11.80 1.74
CA ASP A 213 -0.45 10.44 2.02
C ASP A 213 -1.72 10.42 2.90
N ALA A 214 -1.75 11.24 3.95
CA ALA A 214 -2.90 11.33 4.85
C ALA A 214 -4.15 12.00 4.24
N THR A 215 -3.98 12.77 3.15
CA THR A 215 -5.05 13.60 2.56
C THR A 215 -5.59 13.06 1.22
N SER A 216 -4.88 12.14 0.58
CA SER A 216 -5.16 11.61 -0.76
C SER A 216 -6.04 10.35 -0.77
#